data_AF-A0A7V0ZMU9-F1
#
_entry.id   AF-A0A7V0ZMU9-F1
#
_cell.length_a   1.000
_cell.length_b   1.000
_cell.length_c   1.000
_cell.angle_alpha   90.00
_cell.angle_beta   90.00
_cell.angle_gamma   90.00
#
_symmetry.space_group_name_H-M   'P 1'
#
loop_
_entity.id
_entity.type
_entity.pdbx_description
1 polymer ?
#
loop_
_entity_poly.entity_id
_entity_poly.type
_entity_poly.pdbx_seq_one_letter_code
_entity_poly.pdbx_strand_id
1 'polypeptide(L)'
;MANKKLAEFFAYSVELESEAMERYEELADVMALHHNDQVAQFFVRMAQEVTHHLAKVSDLAKDMELPELKAWEFNWPEAESPETASYEALHYRMSLRQAMTLALENERAAESYYRQVANSSDDAQTVRIAGQFADEELSHAAELECMLQELPQNGANLREEDDEPHMPE
;
A
#
# COMPACT_ATOMS: atom_id res chain seq x y z
N MET A 1 3.63 32.47 -9.90
CA MET A 1 4.68 31.45 -9.78
C MET A 1 4.04 30.27 -9.10
N ALA A 2 4.15 29.07 -9.68
CA ALA A 2 3.61 27.86 -9.06
C ALA A 2 4.30 27.62 -7.70
N ASN A 3 3.55 27.14 -6.72
CA ASN A 3 4.07 26.81 -5.40
C ASN A 3 4.96 25.58 -5.51
N LYS A 4 6.28 25.79 -5.55
CA LYS A 4 7.26 24.73 -5.83
C LYS A 4 7.23 23.62 -4.78
N LYS A 5 7.12 23.96 -3.49
CA LYS A 5 7.06 22.97 -2.39
C LYS A 5 5.81 22.11 -2.49
N LEU A 6 4.69 22.74 -2.83
CA LEU A 6 3.44 22.02 -3.04
C LEU A 6 3.48 21.13 -4.29
N ALA A 7 4.12 21.59 -5.38
CA ALA A 7 4.31 20.80 -6.58
C ALA A 7 5.19 19.57 -6.32
N GLU A 8 6.29 19.73 -5.58
CA GLU A 8 7.14 18.62 -5.15
C GLU A 8 6.34 17.63 -4.30
N PHE A 9 5.60 18.11 -3.29
CA PHE A 9 4.73 17.28 -2.47
C PHE A 9 3.70 16.48 -3.28
N PHE A 10 3.03 17.12 -4.24
CA PHE A 10 2.07 16.44 -5.09
C PHE A 10 2.72 15.42 -6.02
N ALA A 11 3.89 15.72 -6.59
CA ALA A 11 4.62 14.73 -7.38
C ALA A 11 4.93 13.49 -6.54
N TYR A 12 5.42 13.65 -5.30
CA TYR A 12 5.70 12.51 -4.43
C TYR A 12 4.44 11.75 -4.06
N SER A 13 3.34 12.46 -3.81
CA SER A 13 2.07 11.82 -3.48
C SER A 13 1.49 11.04 -4.66
N VAL A 14 1.58 11.56 -5.89
CA VAL A 14 1.15 10.84 -7.10
C VAL A 14 1.93 9.54 -7.29
N GLU A 15 3.25 9.58 -7.17
CA GLU A 15 4.08 8.39 -7.31
C GLU A 15 3.81 7.36 -6.21
N LEU A 16 3.69 7.81 -4.94
CA LEU A 16 3.36 6.94 -3.81
C LEU A 16 2.06 6.17 -4.05
N GLU A 17 1.00 6.88 -4.44
CA GLU A 17 -0.32 6.29 -4.66
C GLU A 17 -0.37 5.41 -5.92
N SER A 18 0.33 5.80 -6.99
CA SER A 18 0.41 5.00 -8.23
C SER A 18 1.14 3.68 -7.99
N GLU A 19 2.25 3.70 -7.27
CA GLU A 19 3.00 2.48 -6.97
C GLU A 19 2.22 1.57 -6.01
N ALA A 20 1.55 2.14 -5.00
CA ALA A 20 0.68 1.38 -4.11
C ALA A 20 -0.48 0.70 -4.86
N MET A 21 -1.11 1.43 -5.80
CA MET A 21 -2.17 0.91 -6.66
C MET A 21 -1.68 -0.27 -7.48
N GLU A 22 -0.59 -0.11 -8.25
CA GLU A 22 -0.03 -1.18 -9.07
C GLU A 22 0.31 -2.41 -8.23
N ARG A 23 0.91 -2.22 -7.05
CA ARG A 23 1.28 -3.34 -6.18
C ARG A 23 0.08 -4.06 -5.60
N TYR A 24 -0.96 -3.34 -5.16
CA TYR A 24 -2.17 -3.97 -4.64
C TYR A 24 -2.94 -4.70 -5.74
N GLU A 25 -2.99 -4.18 -6.97
CA GLU A 25 -3.56 -4.89 -8.11
C GLU A 25 -2.79 -6.19 -8.42
N GLU A 26 -1.46 -6.14 -8.46
CA GLU A 26 -0.63 -7.33 -8.67
C GLU A 26 -0.85 -8.38 -7.58
N LEU A 27 -0.84 -7.97 -6.30
CA LEU A 27 -1.09 -8.87 -5.19
C LEU A 27 -2.49 -9.48 -5.24
N ALA A 28 -3.51 -8.70 -5.61
CA ALA A 28 -4.86 -9.19 -5.80
C ALA A 28 -4.94 -10.28 -6.87
N ASP A 29 -4.32 -10.06 -8.03
CA ASP A 29 -4.28 -11.00 -9.15
C ASP A 29 -3.54 -12.29 -8.78
N VAL A 30 -2.37 -12.18 -8.13
CA VAL A 30 -1.61 -13.34 -7.64
C VAL A 30 -2.44 -14.14 -6.64
N MET A 31 -3.11 -13.50 -5.68
CA MET A 31 -3.95 -14.22 -4.72
C MET A 31 -5.12 -14.94 -5.40
N ALA A 32 -5.77 -14.29 -6.36
CA ALA A 32 -6.89 -14.87 -7.10
C ALA A 32 -6.45 -16.09 -7.93
N LEU A 33 -5.29 -16.01 -8.59
CA LEU A 33 -4.71 -17.12 -9.36
C LEU A 33 -4.49 -18.38 -8.51
N HIS A 34 -4.18 -18.20 -7.22
CA HIS A 34 -3.93 -19.27 -6.26
C HIS A 34 -5.14 -19.60 -5.38
N HIS A 35 -6.35 -19.19 -5.77
CA HIS A 35 -7.61 -19.44 -5.05
C HIS A 35 -7.61 -18.93 -3.60
N ASN A 36 -6.82 -17.89 -3.31
CA ASN A 36 -6.81 -17.20 -2.03
C ASN A 36 -7.78 -16.00 -2.09
N ASP A 37 -9.06 -16.30 -2.35
CA ASP A 37 -10.07 -15.29 -2.68
C ASP A 37 -10.27 -14.25 -1.59
N GLN A 38 -10.13 -14.65 -0.32
CA GLN A 38 -10.26 -13.74 0.82
C GLN A 38 -9.19 -12.65 0.81
N VAL A 39 -7.94 -13.01 0.52
CA VAL A 39 -6.83 -12.06 0.45
C VAL A 39 -6.87 -11.27 -0.85
N ALA A 40 -7.28 -11.90 -1.96
CA ALA A 40 -7.49 -11.20 -3.22
C ALA A 40 -8.50 -10.06 -3.07
N GLN A 41 -9.67 -10.33 -2.48
CA GLN A 41 -10.70 -9.30 -2.24
C GLN A 41 -10.22 -8.19 -1.31
N PHE A 42 -9.38 -8.52 -0.32
CA PHE A 42 -8.76 -7.53 0.54
C PHE A 42 -7.88 -6.56 -0.26
N PHE A 43 -6.97 -7.07 -1.11
CA PHE A 43 -6.12 -6.21 -1.92
C PHE A 43 -6.88 -5.45 -3.01
N VAL A 44 -7.95 -6.02 -3.58
CA VAL A 44 -8.86 -5.26 -4.46
C VAL A 44 -9.44 -4.05 -3.72
N ARG A 45 -9.86 -4.20 -2.45
CA ARG A 45 -10.32 -3.06 -1.65
C ARG A 45 -9.20 -2.03 -1.47
N MET A 46 -8.00 -2.47 -1.10
CA MET A 46 -6.87 -1.54 -0.92
C MET A 46 -6.53 -0.78 -2.20
N ALA A 47 -6.49 -1.46 -3.36
CA ALA A 47 -6.29 -0.84 -4.67
C ALA A 47 -7.36 0.22 -4.99
N GLN A 48 -8.61 -0.01 -4.58
CA GLN A 48 -9.67 0.98 -4.72
C GLN A 48 -9.43 2.21 -3.84
N GLU A 49 -9.05 2.05 -2.56
CA GLU A 49 -8.77 3.19 -1.67
C GLU A 49 -7.65 4.09 -2.24
N VAL A 50 -6.51 3.50 -2.64
CA VAL A 50 -5.39 4.27 -3.23
C VAL A 50 -5.74 4.87 -4.59
N THR A 51 -6.65 4.26 -5.37
CA THR A 51 -7.18 4.88 -6.59
C THR A 51 -7.94 6.18 -6.28
N HIS A 52 -8.72 6.21 -5.19
CA HIS A 52 -9.41 7.42 -4.76
C HIS A 52 -8.42 8.49 -4.29
N HIS A 53 -7.35 8.09 -3.62
CA HIS A 53 -6.27 8.99 -3.23
C HIS A 53 -5.57 9.59 -4.45
N LEU A 54 -5.12 8.75 -5.39
CA LEU A 54 -4.48 9.19 -6.63
C LEU A 54 -5.36 10.20 -7.39
N ALA A 55 -6.67 9.93 -7.48
CA ALA A 55 -7.62 10.84 -8.11
C ALA A 55 -7.69 12.19 -7.36
N LYS A 56 -7.74 12.16 -6.02
CA LYS A 56 -7.74 13.35 -5.18
C LYS A 56 -6.47 14.18 -5.33
N VAL A 57 -5.30 13.55 -5.31
CA VAL A 57 -4.02 14.24 -5.52
C VAL A 57 -3.96 14.86 -6.91
N SER A 58 -4.34 14.09 -7.93
CA SER A 58 -4.38 14.55 -9.33
C SER A 58 -5.29 15.76 -9.52
N ASP A 59 -6.47 15.76 -8.90
CA ASP A 59 -7.41 16.87 -8.94
C ASP A 59 -6.87 18.14 -8.25
N LEU A 60 -6.16 17.98 -7.13
CA LEU A 60 -5.50 19.09 -6.43
C LEU A 60 -4.30 19.65 -7.22
N ALA A 61 -3.62 18.79 -7.98
CA ALA A 61 -2.44 19.12 -8.77
C ALA A 61 -2.73 19.58 -10.20
N LYS A 62 -3.96 19.46 -10.70
CA LYS A 62 -4.32 19.62 -12.13
C LYS A 62 -3.85 20.90 -12.82
N ASP A 63 -3.72 21.99 -12.06
CA ASP A 63 -3.32 23.32 -12.56
C ASP A 63 -1.82 23.60 -12.32
N MET A 64 -1.06 22.58 -11.93
CA MET A 64 0.36 22.65 -11.56
C MET A 64 1.21 21.79 -12.49
N GLU A 65 2.38 22.30 -12.86
CA GLU A 65 3.42 21.49 -13.50
C GLU A 65 4.19 20.75 -12.41
N LEU A 66 4.03 19.42 -12.35
CA LEU A 66 4.69 18.58 -11.37
C LEU A 66 6.12 18.25 -11.82
N PRO A 67 7.12 18.30 -10.92
CA PRO A 67 8.45 17.81 -11.24
C PRO A 67 8.44 16.30 -11.49
N GLU A 68 9.28 15.84 -12.39
CA GLU A 68 9.56 14.42 -12.58
C GLU A 68 10.39 13.90 -11.40
N LEU A 69 9.89 12.87 -10.71
CA LEU A 69 10.60 12.21 -9.62
C LEU A 69 11.44 11.05 -10.13
N LYS A 70 12.46 10.68 -9.37
CA LYS A 70 13.34 9.57 -9.75
C LYS A 70 12.94 8.32 -8.98
N ALA A 71 12.84 7.20 -9.69
CA ALA A 71 12.39 5.91 -9.16
C ALA A 71 13.13 5.41 -7.89
N TRP A 72 14.35 5.88 -7.62
CA TRP A 72 15.12 5.49 -6.42
C TRP A 72 14.81 6.33 -5.16
N GLU A 73 13.94 7.34 -5.27
CA GLU A 73 13.52 8.16 -4.13
C GLU A 73 12.47 7.47 -3.27
N PHE A 74 11.91 6.36 -3.76
CA PHE A 74 10.99 5.48 -3.05
C PHE A 74 11.72 4.22 -2.59
N ASN A 75 11.77 4.02 -1.27
CA ASN A 75 12.28 2.80 -0.66
C ASN A 75 11.12 2.12 0.05
N TRP A 76 10.46 1.21 -0.66
CA TRP A 76 9.57 0.25 -0.02
C TRP A 76 10.41 -0.73 0.80
N PRO A 77 9.89 -1.24 1.94
CA PRO A 77 10.62 -2.19 2.79
C PRO A 77 11.11 -3.47 2.08
N GLU A 78 10.70 -3.72 0.84
CA GLU A 78 10.86 -4.99 0.12
C GLU A 78 11.59 -4.89 -1.23
N ALA A 79 12.27 -3.79 -1.53
CA ALA A 79 13.01 -3.68 -2.79
C ALA A 79 14.34 -4.48 -2.77
N GLU A 80 14.29 -5.80 -2.96
CA GLU A 80 15.47 -6.61 -3.33
C GLU A 80 15.25 -7.62 -4.50
N SER A 81 16.31 -7.66 -5.33
CA SER A 81 16.76 -8.48 -6.48
C SER A 81 16.06 -9.80 -6.96
N PRO A 82 16.23 -10.17 -8.26
CA PRO A 82 15.36 -11.07 -9.04
C PRO A 82 15.82 -12.55 -9.11
N GLU A 83 16.10 -13.19 -7.98
CA GLU A 83 16.29 -14.66 -7.94
C GLU A 83 14.95 -15.35 -7.59
N THR A 84 14.04 -15.28 -8.57
CA THR A 84 12.57 -15.31 -8.47
C THR A 84 11.94 -16.71 -8.57
N ALA A 85 12.02 -17.51 -7.51
CA ALA A 85 11.16 -18.70 -7.37
C ALA A 85 10.59 -18.88 -5.94
N SER A 86 11.16 -18.18 -4.97
CA SER A 86 10.75 -18.27 -3.55
C SER A 86 9.71 -17.23 -3.14
N TYR A 87 9.59 -16.09 -3.84
CA TYR A 87 8.88 -14.92 -3.33
C TYR A 87 7.39 -14.89 -3.68
N GLU A 88 7.04 -15.09 -4.96
CA GLU A 88 5.64 -15.35 -5.34
C GLU A 88 5.04 -16.48 -4.50
N ALA A 89 5.87 -17.49 -4.19
CA ALA A 89 5.50 -18.60 -3.32
C ALA A 89 5.28 -18.26 -1.85
N LEU A 90 5.94 -17.22 -1.33
CA LEU A 90 5.68 -16.70 0.01
C LEU A 90 4.42 -15.81 -0.01
N HIS A 91 4.24 -15.03 -1.07
CA HIS A 91 3.10 -14.12 -1.22
C HIS A 91 1.79 -14.83 -1.46
N TYR A 92 1.68 -15.80 -2.38
CA TYR A 92 0.40 -16.50 -2.59
C TYR A 92 -0.04 -17.35 -1.39
N ARG A 93 0.89 -17.69 -0.49
CA ARG A 93 0.62 -18.40 0.76
C ARG A 93 0.27 -17.47 1.92
N MET A 94 0.28 -16.15 1.71
CA MET A 94 0.01 -15.21 2.79
C MET A 94 -1.41 -15.38 3.33
N SER A 95 -1.51 -15.33 4.66
CA SER A 95 -2.79 -15.25 5.36
C SER A 95 -3.36 -13.84 5.27
N LEU A 96 -4.67 -13.69 5.45
CA LEU A 96 -5.31 -12.37 5.54
C LEU A 96 -4.66 -11.48 6.61
N ARG A 97 -4.24 -12.07 7.72
CA ARG A 97 -3.53 -11.34 8.79
C ARG A 97 -2.20 -10.78 8.32
N GLN A 98 -1.42 -11.53 7.53
CA GLN A 98 -0.17 -11.06 6.96
C GLN A 98 -0.42 -9.95 5.93
N ALA A 99 -1.41 -10.13 5.05
CA ALA A 99 -1.81 -9.12 4.07
C ALA A 99 -2.24 -7.79 4.73
N MET A 100 -3.09 -7.86 5.76
CA MET A 100 -3.51 -6.68 6.53
C MET A 100 -2.36 -6.05 7.32
N THR A 101 -1.40 -6.84 7.81
CA THR A 101 -0.21 -6.31 8.48
C THR A 101 0.67 -5.53 7.51
N LEU A 102 0.89 -6.07 6.30
CA LEU A 102 1.63 -5.40 5.23
C LEU A 102 0.96 -4.08 4.85
N ALA A 103 -0.36 -4.09 4.62
CA ALA A 103 -1.11 -2.87 4.33
C ALA A 103 -1.00 -1.85 5.48
N LEU A 104 -1.11 -2.28 6.74
CA LEU A 104 -0.97 -1.39 7.90
C LEU A 104 0.42 -0.75 7.99
N GLU A 105 1.48 -1.49 7.64
CA GLU A 105 2.83 -0.93 7.59
C GLU A 105 2.94 0.15 6.50
N ASN A 106 2.30 -0.06 5.35
CA ASN A 106 2.24 0.91 4.26
C ASN A 106 1.46 2.17 4.68
N GLU A 107 0.26 2.03 5.27
CA GLU A 107 -0.53 3.16 5.76
C GLU A 107 0.24 4.01 6.77
N ARG A 108 0.96 3.36 7.71
CA ARG A 108 1.80 4.04 8.69
C ARG A 108 3.00 4.74 8.07
N ALA A 109 3.58 4.17 7.01
CA ALA A 109 4.67 4.80 6.28
C ALA A 109 4.19 6.06 5.54
N ALA A 110 3.03 5.98 4.88
CA ALA A 110 2.39 7.12 4.22
C ALA A 110 2.01 8.23 5.22
N GLU A 111 1.37 7.88 6.34
CA GLU A 111 1.05 8.82 7.43
C GLU A 111 2.30 9.55 7.90
N SER A 112 3.36 8.81 8.22
CA SER A 112 4.63 9.36 8.71
C SER A 112 5.25 10.33 7.70
N TYR A 113 5.25 9.97 6.41
CA TYR A 113 5.72 10.83 5.34
C TYR A 113 4.91 12.14 5.27
N TYR A 114 3.59 12.05 5.17
CA TYR A 114 2.72 13.22 5.09
C TYR A 114 2.81 14.10 6.34
N ARG A 115 2.89 13.50 7.52
CA ARG A 115 3.07 14.20 8.78
C ARG A 115 4.42 14.91 8.84
N GLN A 116 5.48 14.29 8.34
CA GLN A 116 6.80 14.91 8.27
C GLN A 116 6.81 16.12 7.33
N VAL A 117 6.18 16.03 6.16
CA VAL A 117 6.03 17.17 5.24
C VAL A 117 5.24 18.30 5.90
N ALA A 118 4.12 17.98 6.55
CA ALA A 118 3.29 18.96 7.26
C ALA A 118 4.07 19.68 8.37
N ASN A 119 4.92 18.98 9.12
CA ASN A 119 5.68 19.54 10.23
C ASN A 119 6.92 20.34 9.80
N SER A 120 7.50 20.04 8.63
CA SER A 120 8.76 20.63 8.16
C SER A 120 8.60 21.74 7.13
N SER A 121 7.42 21.87 6.52
CA SER A 121 7.13 22.91 5.53
C SER A 121 6.87 24.28 6.18
N ASP A 122 7.29 25.34 5.50
CA ASP A 122 6.96 26.73 5.83
C ASP A 122 5.82 27.29 4.96
N ASP A 123 5.33 26.51 4.00
CA ASP A 123 4.25 26.87 3.10
C ASP A 123 2.90 26.43 3.68
N ALA A 124 2.06 27.40 4.04
CA ALA A 124 0.80 27.16 4.73
C ALA A 124 -0.17 26.23 3.97
N GLN A 125 -0.14 26.26 2.63
CA GLN A 125 -0.98 25.37 1.81
C GLN A 125 -0.47 23.93 1.86
N THR A 126 0.83 23.72 1.71
CA THR A 126 1.49 22.42 1.86
C THR A 126 1.25 21.84 3.25
N VAL A 127 1.44 22.63 4.31
CA VAL A 127 1.18 22.21 5.70
C VAL A 127 -0.25 21.70 5.86
N ARG A 128 -1.22 22.47 5.35
CA ARG A 128 -2.64 22.11 5.45
C ARG A 128 -2.94 20.81 4.71
N ILE A 129 -2.52 20.69 3.45
CA ILE A 129 -2.90 19.54 2.61
C ILE A 129 -2.17 18.27 3.09
N ALA A 130 -0.87 18.35 3.37
CA ALA A 130 -0.12 17.22 3.92
C ALA A 130 -0.67 16.78 5.29
N GLY A 131 -1.11 17.72 6.13
CA GLY A 131 -1.79 17.41 7.39
C GLY A 131 -3.11 16.66 7.17
N GLN A 132 -3.90 17.05 6.16
CA GLN A 132 -5.15 16.36 5.81
C GLN A 132 -4.89 14.93 5.33
N PHE A 133 -3.86 14.70 4.51
CA PHE A 133 -3.52 13.35 4.04
C PHE A 133 -3.01 12.49 5.20
N ALA A 134 -2.15 13.04 6.06
CA ALA A 134 -1.69 12.32 7.25
C ALA A 134 -2.86 11.91 8.17
N ASP A 135 -3.87 12.76 8.35
CA ASP A 135 -5.04 12.42 9.16
C ASP A 135 -5.93 11.34 8.50
N GLU A 136 -5.96 11.30 7.17
CA GLU A 136 -6.64 10.24 6.40
C GLU A 136 -5.92 8.89 6.54
N GLU A 137 -4.60 8.83 6.32
CA GLU A 137 -3.85 7.57 6.48
C GLU A 137 -3.83 7.07 7.92
N LEU A 138 -3.84 7.98 8.90
CA LEU A 138 -4.02 7.61 10.30
C LEU A 138 -5.37 6.89 10.52
N SER A 139 -6.42 7.34 9.82
CA SER A 139 -7.75 6.72 9.91
C SER A 139 -7.76 5.34 9.26
N HIS A 140 -7.12 5.18 8.10
CA HIS A 140 -6.95 3.88 7.44
C HIS A 140 -6.15 2.89 8.30
N ALA A 141 -5.03 3.34 8.87
CA ALA A 141 -4.24 2.53 9.79
C ALA A 141 -5.07 2.07 11.00
N ALA A 142 -5.87 2.96 11.60
CA ALA A 142 -6.75 2.62 12.71
C ALA A 142 -7.85 1.61 12.32
N GLU A 143 -8.42 1.73 11.12
CA GLU A 143 -9.37 0.74 10.59
C GLU A 143 -8.73 -0.64 10.44
N LEU A 144 -7.53 -0.72 9.84
CA LEU A 144 -6.79 -1.97 9.70
C LEU A 144 -6.40 -2.58 11.04
N GLU A 145 -5.98 -1.76 12.01
CA GLU A 145 -5.71 -2.21 13.38
C GLU A 145 -6.95 -2.84 14.04
N CYS A 146 -8.12 -2.21 13.91
CA CYS A 146 -9.38 -2.75 14.39
C CYS A 146 -9.70 -4.10 13.74
N MET A 147 -9.60 -4.19 12.40
CA MET A 147 -9.83 -5.44 11.67
C MET A 147 -8.85 -6.55 12.09
N LEU A 148 -7.57 -6.21 12.30
CA LEU A 148 -6.54 -7.15 12.76
C LEU A 148 -6.81 -7.70 14.17
N GLN A 149 -7.47 -6.93 15.04
CA GLN A 149 -7.86 -7.39 16.38
C GLN A 149 -9.01 -8.39 16.34
N GLU A 150 -9.89 -8.29 15.34
CA GLU A 150 -11.02 -9.21 15.16
C GLU A 150 -10.60 -10.54 14.50
N LEU A 151 -9.44 -10.56 13.83
CA LEU A 151 -8.91 -11.79 13.23
C LEU A 151 -8.34 -12.76 14.28
N PRO A 152 -8.62 -14.07 14.17
CA PRO A 152 -8.02 -15.06 15.05
C PRO A 152 -6.49 -15.04 14.92
N GLN A 153 -5.77 -15.06 16.05
CA GLN A 153 -4.29 -15.06 16.09
C GLN A 153 -3.68 -16.24 15.33
N ASN A 154 -4.39 -17.37 15.26
CA ASN A 154 -4.03 -18.49 14.41
C ASN A 154 -4.69 -18.27 13.05
N GLY A 155 -4.01 -17.55 12.16
CA GLY A 155 -4.35 -17.47 10.74
C GLY A 155 -4.12 -18.81 10.06
N ALA A 156 -4.90 -19.82 10.43
CA ALA A 156 -4.82 -21.14 9.85
C ALA A 156 -5.50 -21.08 8.48
N ASN A 157 -4.72 -20.75 7.45
CA ASN A 157 -4.82 -21.51 6.21
C ASN A 157 -4.41 -22.96 6.54
N LEU A 158 -5.30 -23.71 7.20
CA LEU A 158 -5.40 -25.14 6.93
C LEU A 158 -5.92 -25.20 5.50
N ARG A 159 -5.02 -25.14 4.52
CA ARG A 159 -5.37 -25.69 3.21
C ARG A 159 -5.69 -27.15 3.49
N GLU A 160 -6.94 -27.54 3.26
CA GLU A 160 -7.24 -28.95 3.09
C GLU A 160 -6.31 -29.46 1.99
N GLU A 161 -5.57 -30.53 2.31
CA GLU A 161 -4.81 -31.36 1.38
C GLU A 161 -3.45 -30.77 0.93
N ASP A 162 -2.49 -30.71 1.86
CA ASP A 162 -1.22 -31.37 1.54
C ASP A 162 -1.58 -32.87 1.42
N ASP A 163 -1.94 -33.32 0.22
CA ASP A 163 -2.06 -34.75 -0.06
C ASP A 163 -0.76 -35.40 0.43
N GLU A 164 -0.87 -36.27 1.45
CA GLU A 164 0.25 -37.11 1.85
C GLU A 164 0.77 -37.78 0.57
N PRO A 165 2.09 -37.70 0.29
CA PRO A 165 2.63 -38.30 -0.91
C PRO A 165 2.23 -39.77 -0.93
N HIS A 166 1.33 -40.13 -1.85
CA HIS A 166 0.95 -41.50 -2.10
C HIS A 166 2.22 -42.26 -2.49
N MET A 167 2.82 -42.95 -1.53
CA MET A 167 3.90 -43.89 -1.78
C MET A 167 3.27 -45.06 -2.55
N PRO A 168 3.71 -45.34 -3.80
CA PRO A 168 3.24 -46.52 -4.50
C PRO A 168 3.72 -47.78 -3.74
N GLU A 169 2.81 -48.72 -3.50
CA GLU A 169 3.11 -50.06 -2.97
C GLU A 169 4.10 -50.83 -3.87
#